data_AF-A0A661NHR3-F1
#
_entry.id   AF-A0A661NHR3-F1
#
_cell.length_a   1.000
_cell.length_b   1.000
_cell.length_c   1.000
_cell.angle_alpha   90.00
_cell.angle_beta   90.00
_cell.angle_gamma   90.00
#
_symmetry.space_group_name_H-M   'P 1'
#
loop_
_entity.id
_entity.type
_entity.pdbx_description
1 polymer ?
#
loop_
_entity_poly.entity_id
_entity_poly.type
_entity_poly.pdbx_seq_one_letter_code
_entity_poly.pdbx_strand_id
1 'polypeptide(L)'
;TLGLISGDRARVTTARGTAVVTVEVTDTMQSGHISLPNGHGMSSAHERAVDDGAEGASPNELTDVTSRDPFAGTPWHKFVPANVEALD
;
A
#
# COMPACT_ATOMS: atom_id res chain seq x y z
N THR A 1 16.10 7.51 6.51
CA THR A 1 15.60 6.15 6.24
C THR A 1 14.43 5.89 7.18
N LEU A 2 13.49 5.00 6.83
CA LEU A 2 12.27 4.77 7.62
C LEU A 2 12.47 3.85 8.83
N GLY A 3 13.67 3.30 9.04
CA GLY A 3 13.97 2.41 10.16
C GLY A 3 13.42 0.98 10.02
N LEU A 4 12.69 0.68 8.94
CA LEU A 4 12.06 -0.60 8.68
C LEU A 4 13.06 -1.67 8.19
N ILE A 5 12.88 -2.90 8.64
CA ILE A 5 13.52 -4.12 8.16
C ILE A 5 12.48 -5.12 7.62
N SER A 6 12.93 -6.13 6.88
CA SER A 6 12.03 -7.19 6.40
C SER A 6 11.37 -7.92 7.57
N GLY A 7 10.05 -8.08 7.50
CA GLY A 7 9.22 -8.65 8.56
C GLY A 7 8.51 -7.61 9.44
N ASP A 8 8.95 -6.36 9.44
CA ASP A 8 8.28 -5.28 10.17
C ASP A 8 6.88 -5.01 9.60
N ARG A 9 6.03 -4.38 10.41
CA ARG A 9 4.75 -3.83 9.94
C ARG A 9 4.91 -2.35 9.61
N ALA A 10 4.28 -1.93 8.51
CA ALA A 10 4.20 -0.52 8.14
C ALA A 10 2.77 -0.14 7.75
N ARG A 11 2.38 1.09 8.08
CA ARG A 11 1.17 1.72 7.58
C ARG A 11 1.49 2.47 6.28
N VAL A 12 0.75 2.15 5.24
CA VAL A 12 0.79 2.83 3.94
C VAL A 12 -0.48 3.66 3.79
N THR A 13 -0.34 4.97 3.61
CA THR A 13 -1.47 5.89 3.44
C THR A 13 -1.36 6.63 2.12
N THR A 14 -2.46 6.68 1.38
CA THR A 14 -2.63 7.43 0.13
C THR A 14 -3.75 8.45 0.30
N ALA A 15 -4.01 9.26 -0.73
CA ALA A 15 -5.18 10.13 -0.73
C ALA A 15 -6.52 9.35 -0.62
N ARG A 16 -6.55 8.08 -1.05
CA ARG A 16 -7.77 7.27 -1.10
C ARG A 16 -8.03 6.46 0.17
N GLY A 17 -6.97 5.96 0.79
CA GLY A 17 -7.10 4.99 1.87
C GLY A 17 -5.78 4.62 2.52
N THR A 18 -5.87 3.77 3.51
CA THR A 18 -4.77 3.28 4.33
C THR A 18 -4.79 1.76 4.40
N ALA A 19 -3.61 1.14 4.42
CA ALA A 19 -3.45 -0.29 4.65
C ALA A 19 -2.25 -0.54 5.55
N VAL A 20 -2.31 -1.62 6.35
CA VAL A 20 -1.16 -2.14 7.08
C VAL A 20 -0.58 -3.32 6.31
N VAL A 21 0.74 -3.35 6.15
CA VAL A 21 1.45 -4.36 5.37
C VAL A 21 2.68 -4.87 6.09
N THR A 22 3.09 -6.09 5.77
CA THR A 22 4.41 -6.61 6.12
C THR A 22 5.45 -6.09 5.13
N VAL A 23 6.58 -5.63 5.65
CA VAL A 23 7.67 -5.06 4.85
C VAL A 23 8.59 -6.16 4.33
N GLU A 24 8.97 -6.04 3.07
CA GLU A 24 10.13 -6.72 2.49
C GLU A 24 11.09 -5.64 1.95
N VAL A 25 12.32 -5.61 2.46
CA VAL A 25 13.37 -4.71 1.99
C VAL A 25 14.19 -5.41 0.91
N THR A 26 14.30 -4.78 -0.26
CA THR A 26 15.11 -5.25 -1.40
C THR A 26 15.91 -4.11 -2.01
N ASP A 27 17.10 -4.40 -2.54
CA ASP A 27 17.96 -3.47 -3.27
C ASP A 27 17.64 -3.38 -4.77
N THR A 28 16.68 -4.18 -5.24
CA THR A 28 16.26 -4.25 -6.65
C THR A 28 15.34 -3.10 -7.08
N MET A 29 14.80 -2.35 -6.12
CA MET A 29 13.84 -1.26 -6.34
C MET A 29 14.52 0.11 -6.34
N GLN A 30 13.98 1.05 -7.12
CA GLN A 30 14.43 2.44 -7.08
C GLN A 30 14.15 3.06 -5.70
N SER A 31 15.13 3.78 -5.16
CA SER A 31 14.96 4.52 -3.89
C SER A 31 13.75 5.46 -3.95
N GLY A 32 12.97 5.50 -2.87
CA GLY A 32 11.74 6.28 -2.77
C GLY A 32 10.49 5.62 -3.37
N HIS A 33 10.60 4.38 -3.87
CA HIS A 33 9.45 3.62 -4.39
C HIS A 33 9.12 2.44 -3.48
N ILE A 34 7.84 2.08 -3.48
CA ILE A 34 7.33 0.84 -2.91
C ILE A 34 6.57 0.07 -3.99
N SER A 35 6.55 -1.25 -3.88
CA SER A 35 5.69 -2.11 -4.68
C SER A 35 4.73 -2.84 -3.76
N LEU A 36 3.44 -2.79 -4.09
CA LEU A 36 2.44 -3.67 -3.48
C LEU A 36 2.01 -4.67 -4.56
N PRO A 37 2.22 -5.98 -4.37
CA PRO A 37 1.66 -6.97 -5.28
C PRO A 37 0.15 -6.83 -5.28
N ASN A 38 -0.49 -7.14 -6.40
CA ASN A 38 -1.94 -7.30 -6.42
C ASN A 38 -2.29 -8.56 -5.61
N GLY A 39 -2.33 -8.44 -4.29
CA GLY A 39 -2.88 -9.46 -3.41
C GLY A 39 -4.40 -9.40 -3.47
N HIS A 40 -5.07 -10.54 -3.29
CA HIS A 40 -6.53 -10.63 -3.30
C HIS A 40 -7.20 -10.00 -2.06
N GLY A 41 -6.50 -9.17 -1.27
CA GLY A 41 -7.04 -8.61 -0.03
C GLY A 41 -7.63 -9.69 0.86
N MET A 42 -6.94 -10.83 1.01
CA MET A 42 -7.44 -11.94 1.79
C MET A 42 -7.45 -11.53 3.27
N SER A 43 -8.60 -11.08 3.76
CA SER A 43 -8.86 -11.01 5.19
C SER A 43 -9.08 -12.43 5.67
N SER A 44 -8.27 -12.93 6.61
CA SER A 44 -8.66 -14.07 7.41
C SER A 44 -9.93 -13.66 8.17
N ALA A 45 -11.08 -14.13 7.71
CA ALA A 45 -12.37 -13.73 8.24
C ALA A 45 -12.54 -14.29 9.67
N HIS A 46 -12.00 -13.59 10.66
CA HIS A 46 -12.53 -13.58 12.01
C HIS A 46 -12.69 -12.18 12.59
N GLU A 47 -11.92 -11.18 12.15
CA GLU A 47 -12.03 -9.84 12.71
C GLU A 47 -12.23 -8.79 11.62
N ARG A 48 -13.46 -8.25 11.56
CA ARG A 48 -13.76 -6.94 10.97
C ARG A 48 -13.06 -5.87 11.81
N ALA A 49 -11.74 -5.81 11.74
CA ALA A 49 -10.95 -4.73 12.29
C ALA A 49 -10.14 -4.14 11.14
N VAL A 50 -10.37 -2.86 10.89
CA VAL A 50 -9.67 -2.03 9.90
C VAL A 50 -8.17 -1.87 10.24
N ASP A 51 -7.67 -2.49 11.31
CA ASP A 51 -6.32 -2.21 11.82
C ASP A 51 -5.37 -3.41 12.05
N ASP A 52 -5.81 -4.67 12.19
CA ASP A 52 -4.87 -5.68 12.72
C ASP A 52 -4.81 -7.09 12.10
N GLY A 53 -5.66 -7.43 11.13
CA GLY A 53 -5.75 -8.81 10.64
C GLY A 53 -5.63 -9.04 9.13
N ALA A 54 -5.41 -7.99 8.33
CA ALA A 54 -5.34 -8.15 6.88
C ALA A 54 -3.96 -8.69 6.45
N GLU A 55 -3.90 -9.97 6.08
CA GLU A 55 -2.75 -10.58 5.42
C GLU A 55 -2.72 -10.16 3.93
N GLY A 56 -2.49 -8.86 3.70
CA GLY A 56 -2.28 -8.28 2.37
C GLY A 56 -3.13 -7.03 2.10
N ALA A 57 -2.49 -6.01 1.52
CA ALA A 57 -3.19 -4.84 1.01
C ALA A 57 -3.88 -5.15 -0.33
N SER A 58 -5.11 -4.68 -0.50
CA SER A 58 -5.75 -4.58 -1.82
C SER A 58 -5.30 -3.26 -2.46
N PRO A 59 -4.39 -3.24 -3.44
CA PRO A 59 -3.85 -1.98 -3.96
C PRO A 59 -4.93 -1.08 -4.59
N ASN A 60 -6.03 -1.68 -5.06
CA ASN A 60 -7.16 -0.96 -5.61
C ASN A 60 -7.86 -0.06 -4.57
N GLU A 61 -7.79 -0.41 -3.29
CA GLU A 61 -8.33 0.41 -2.19
C GLU A 61 -7.45 1.65 -1.91
N LEU A 62 -6.22 1.66 -2.44
CA LEU A 62 -5.26 2.76 -2.32
C LEU A 62 -5.18 3.63 -3.59
N THR A 63 -5.92 3.27 -4.65
CA THR A 63 -5.91 4.02 -5.93
C THR A 63 -7.17 4.87 -6.09
N ASP A 64 -7.01 6.11 -6.58
CA ASP A 64 -8.13 7.02 -6.82
C ASP A 64 -8.49 7.10 -8.31
N VAL A 65 -9.76 6.88 -8.64
CA VAL A 65 -10.32 6.99 -10.01
C VAL A 65 -10.28 8.42 -10.55
N THR A 66 -10.19 9.41 -9.66
CA THR A 66 -10.04 10.83 -10.04
C THR A 66 -8.60 11.19 -10.39
N SER A 67 -7.62 10.36 -9.99
CA SER A 67 -6.21 10.51 -10.38
C SER A 67 -6.00 9.90 -11.77
N ARG A 68 -6.11 10.76 -12.79
CA ARG A 68 -6.07 10.36 -14.19
C ARG A 68 -5.64 11.52 -15.08
N ASP A 69 -5.26 11.17 -16.30
CA ASP A 69 -5.00 12.15 -17.35
C ASP A 69 -6.25 13.05 -17.58
N PRO A 70 -6.10 14.38 -17.60
CA PRO A 70 -7.24 15.30 -17.69
C PRO A 70 -7.94 15.32 -19.05
N PHE A 71 -7.30 14.81 -20.11
CA PHE A 71 -7.85 14.83 -21.47
C PHE A 71 -8.36 13.45 -21.90
N ALA A 72 -7.54 12.41 -21.73
CA ALA A 72 -7.84 11.04 -22.15
C ALA A 72 -8.57 10.23 -21.07
N GLY A 73 -8.53 10.67 -19.79
CA GLY A 73 -9.14 9.96 -18.68
C GLY A 73 -8.41 8.68 -18.27
N THR A 74 -7.22 8.40 -18.82
CA THR A 74 -6.42 7.22 -18.49
C THR A 74 -5.97 7.26 -17.02
N PRO A 75 -6.23 6.22 -16.22
CA PRO A 75 -5.97 6.25 -14.78
C PRO A 75 -4.47 6.11 -14.45
N TRP A 76 -3.99 6.93 -13.51
CA TRP A 76 -2.61 6.86 -12.98
C TRP A 76 -2.47 5.86 -11.82
N HIS A 77 -3.19 4.75 -11.87
CA HIS A 77 -3.25 3.70 -10.85
C HIS A 77 -1.93 2.92 -10.61
N LYS A 78 -0.85 3.29 -11.30
CA LYS A 78 0.53 2.81 -11.07
C LYS A 78 1.47 3.91 -10.55
N PHE A 79 0.97 5.14 -10.42
CA PHE A 79 1.69 6.32 -9.94
C PHE A 79 0.88 6.94 -8.79
N VAL A 80 0.92 6.29 -7.63
CA VAL A 80 0.15 6.70 -6.46
C VAL A 80 1.11 7.21 -5.40
N PRO A 81 1.06 8.51 -5.06
CA PRO A 81 1.79 9.03 -3.91
C PRO A 81 1.32 8.35 -2.63
N ALA A 82 2.27 7.87 -1.83
CA ALA A 82 2.00 7.20 -0.57
C ALA A 82 2.94 7.69 0.53
N ASN A 83 2.41 7.83 1.74
CA ASN A 83 3.16 7.97 2.97
C ASN A 83 3.37 6.58 3.59
N VAL A 84 4.55 6.33 4.15
CA VAL A 84 4.90 5.06 4.81
C VAL A 84 5.38 5.36 6.22
N GLU A 85 4.74 4.74 7.20
CA GLU A 85 5.04 4.89 8.63
C GLU A 85 5.30 3.54 9.24
N ALA A 86 6.33 3.43 10.08
CA ALA A 86 6.57 2.24 10.87
C ALA A 86 5.48 2.06 11.94
N LEU A 87 5.13 0.82 12.23
CA LEU A 87 4.23 0.47 13.33
C LEU A 87 5.03 -0.20 14.44
N ASP A 88 4.64 0.09 15.69
CA ASP A 88 5.22 -0.50 16.90
C ASP A 88 4.87 -1.99 17.05
#